data_AF-A0A4D6MWN7-F1
#
_entry.id   AF-A0A4D6MWN7-F1
#
_cell.length_a   1.000
_cell.length_b   1.000
_cell.length_c   1.000
_cell.angle_alpha   90.00
_cell.angle_beta   90.00
_cell.angle_gamma   90.00
#
_symmetry.space_group_name_H-M   'P 1'
#
loop_
_entity.id
_entity.type
_entity.pdbx_description
1 polymer ?
#
loop_
_entity_poly.entity_id
_entity_poly.type
_entity_poly.pdbx_seq_one_letter_code
_entity_poly.pdbx_strand_id
1 'polypeptide(L)'
;MEVFGKFTWTITNFSTLDSEELYSDTFTLDGHSWRVFIYPKGNKVSVCQFIWNSGAASMPQRWEKFANFKFILINQLRHRRNIMEEVEIFMKPTDLTCVVVPVFPPSESNIVL
;
A
#
# COMPACT_ATOMS: atom_id res chain seq x y z
N MET A 1 20.98 8.06 2.57
CA MET A 1 19.93 9.09 2.76
C MET A 1 18.63 8.31 2.85
N GLU A 2 17.92 8.38 3.96
CA GLU A 2 16.62 7.72 4.08
C GLU A 2 15.59 8.54 3.30
N VAL A 3 14.90 7.89 2.36
CA VAL A 3 13.84 8.53 1.57
C VAL A 3 12.52 8.23 2.26
N PHE A 4 11.88 9.26 2.80
CA PHE A 4 10.54 9.18 3.37
C PHE A 4 9.53 9.78 2.40
N GLY A 5 8.43 9.08 2.17
CA GLY A 5 7.32 9.57 1.35
C GLY A 5 5.98 9.22 1.97
N LYS A 6 5.00 10.08 1.75
CA LYS A 6 3.62 9.85 2.17
C LYS A 6 2.72 9.78 0.94
N PHE A 7 1.99 8.70 0.82
CA PHE A 7 0.88 8.55 -0.12
C PHE A 7 -0.42 8.48 0.69
N THR A 8 -1.52 8.99 0.14
CA THR A 8 -2.84 8.92 0.78
C THR A 8 -3.87 8.66 -0.30
N TRP A 9 -4.65 7.61 -0.09
CA TRP A 9 -5.71 7.20 -1.00
C TRP A 9 -7.06 7.33 -0.31
N THR A 10 -7.86 8.27 -0.80
CA THR A 10 -9.22 8.50 -0.32
C THR A 10 -10.19 7.66 -1.13
N ILE A 11 -10.97 6.82 -0.45
CA ILE A 11 -12.02 6.02 -1.07
C ILE A 11 -13.37 6.63 -0.70
N THR A 12 -14.04 7.19 -1.68
CA THR A 12 -15.38 7.77 -1.51
C THR A 12 -16.44 6.68 -1.57
N ASN A 13 -17.52 6.85 -0.81
CA ASN A 13 -18.68 5.94 -0.80
C ASN A 13 -18.30 4.49 -0.45
N PHE A 14 -17.34 4.30 0.47
CA PHE A 14 -16.80 2.98 0.83
C PHE A 14 -17.89 1.96 1.19
N SER A 15 -18.89 2.36 2.00
CA SER A 15 -19.97 1.48 2.43
C SER A 15 -20.92 1.02 1.33
N THR A 16 -20.93 1.68 0.17
CA THR A 16 -21.77 1.31 -0.97
C THR A 16 -20.97 0.66 -2.09
N LEU A 17 -19.66 0.41 -1.89
CA LEU A 17 -18.83 -0.25 -2.89
C LEU A 17 -19.14 -1.74 -2.93
N ASP A 18 -19.54 -2.21 -4.12
CA ASP A 18 -19.83 -3.62 -4.38
C ASP A 18 -18.66 -4.37 -5.03
N SER A 19 -17.54 -3.69 -5.26
CA SER A 19 -16.34 -4.28 -5.88
C SER A 19 -15.67 -5.30 -4.96
N GLU A 20 -15.18 -6.39 -5.55
CA GLU A 20 -14.34 -7.37 -4.84
C GLU A 20 -12.97 -6.79 -4.52
N GLU A 21 -12.41 -5.98 -5.42
CA GLU A 21 -11.12 -5.33 -5.28
C GLU A 21 -11.12 -3.89 -5.79
N LEU A 22 -10.29 -3.03 -5.21
CA LEU A 22 -10.10 -1.64 -5.63
C LEU A 22 -8.62 -1.33 -5.70
N TYR A 23 -8.21 -0.53 -6.68
CA TYR A 23 -6.82 -0.11 -6.87
C TYR A 23 -6.69 1.39 -6.71
N SER A 24 -5.62 1.83 -6.05
CA SER A 24 -5.19 3.22 -6.06
C SER A 24 -4.61 3.63 -7.42
N ASP A 25 -4.35 4.91 -7.60
CA ASP A 25 -3.42 5.37 -8.61
C ASP A 25 -2.00 4.87 -8.30
N THR A 26 -1.18 4.74 -9.34
CA THR A 26 0.24 4.43 -9.18
C THR A 26 0.99 5.67 -8.70
N PHE A 27 1.84 5.51 -7.69
CA PHE A 27 2.69 6.58 -7.17
C PHE A 27 4.17 6.17 -7.19
N THR A 28 5.08 7.13 -7.30
CA THR A 28 6.53 6.85 -7.32
C THR A 28 7.18 7.26 -6.01
N LEU A 29 7.98 6.36 -5.43
CA LEU A 29 8.79 6.62 -4.24
C LEU A 29 10.16 5.93 -4.39
N ASP A 30 11.24 6.67 -4.13
CA ASP A 30 12.63 6.21 -4.32
C ASP A 30 12.89 5.62 -5.72
N GLY A 31 12.29 6.21 -6.77
CA GLY A 31 12.43 5.72 -8.15
C GLY A 31 11.67 4.43 -8.48
N HIS A 32 10.85 3.91 -7.56
CA HIS A 32 10.03 2.74 -7.77
C HIS A 32 8.55 3.11 -7.85
N SER A 33 7.80 2.44 -8.72
CA SER A 33 6.35 2.61 -8.82
C SER A 33 5.64 1.68 -7.85
N TRP A 34 4.65 2.21 -7.15
CA TRP A 34 3.89 1.53 -6.11
C TRP A 34 2.40 1.66 -6.39
N ARG A 35 1.63 0.65 -5.98
CA ARG A 35 0.17 0.70 -6.00
C ARG A 35 -0.39 0.00 -4.77
N VAL A 36 -1.39 0.62 -4.18
CA VAL A 36 -2.19 -0.01 -3.12
C VAL A 36 -3.44 -0.60 -3.76
N PHE A 37 -3.86 -1.75 -3.28
CA PHE A 37 -5.19 -2.26 -3.58
C PHE A 37 -5.80 -2.90 -2.35
N ILE A 38 -7.12 -2.92 -2.28
CA ILE A 38 -7.85 -3.45 -1.14
C ILE A 38 -8.97 -4.36 -1.58
N TYR A 39 -9.41 -5.18 -0.63
CA TYR A 39 -10.63 -5.95 -0.73
C TYR A 39 -11.69 -5.31 0.18
N PRO A 40 -12.61 -4.48 -0.35
CA PRO A 40 -13.56 -3.73 0.48
C PRO A 40 -14.48 -4.62 1.32
N LYS A 41 -14.82 -5.80 0.80
CA LYS A 41 -15.62 -6.83 1.49
C LYS A 41 -14.77 -7.74 2.39
N GLY A 42 -13.45 -7.60 2.36
CA GLY A 42 -12.49 -8.36 3.15
C GLY A 42 -11.86 -7.53 4.26
N ASN A 43 -10.88 -8.12 4.94
CA ASN A 43 -10.11 -7.51 6.04
C ASN A 43 -8.61 -7.40 5.68
N LYS A 44 -8.31 -7.22 4.39
CA LYS A 44 -6.95 -7.25 3.86
C LYS A 44 -6.71 -6.04 2.97
N VAL A 45 -5.57 -5.40 3.21
CA VAL A 45 -4.99 -4.37 2.35
C VAL A 45 -3.75 -4.98 1.74
N SER A 46 -3.56 -4.82 0.44
CA SER A 46 -2.39 -5.34 -0.24
C SER A 46 -1.64 -4.20 -0.91
N VAL A 47 -0.32 -4.24 -0.82
CA VAL A 47 0.55 -3.28 -1.50
C VAL A 47 1.46 -4.04 -2.43
N CYS A 48 1.45 -3.62 -3.69
CA CYS A 48 2.36 -4.16 -4.69
C CYS A 48 3.35 -3.07 -5.11
N GLN A 49 4.60 -3.49 -5.22
CA GLN A 49 5.60 -2.76 -5.97
C GLN A 49 5.57 -3.19 -7.42
N PHE A 50 5.54 -2.22 -8.33
CA PHE A 50 5.70 -2.43 -9.76
C PHE A 50 7.04 -1.84 -10.19
N ILE A 51 7.96 -2.68 -10.64
CA ILE A 51 9.19 -2.23 -11.28
C ILE A 51 8.91 -2.18 -12.78
N TRP A 52 8.42 -1.04 -13.28
CA TRP A 52 8.34 -0.83 -14.73
C TRP A 52 9.77 -0.61 -15.25
N ASN A 53 10.16 -1.36 -16.28
CA ASN A 53 11.52 -1.59 -16.76
C ASN A 53 12.27 -0.34 -17.29
N SER A 54 12.49 0.66 -16.44
CA SER A 54 13.38 1.79 -16.69
C SER A 54 14.53 1.90 -15.67
N GLY A 55 14.40 1.26 -14.50
CA GLY A 55 15.44 1.21 -13.46
C GLY A 55 16.04 -0.18 -13.17
N ALA A 56 15.37 -1.27 -13.58
CA ALA A 56 15.88 -2.63 -13.36
C ALA A 56 17.16 -2.92 -14.17
N ALA A 57 17.25 -2.38 -15.38
CA ALA A 57 18.39 -2.58 -16.27
C ALA A 57 19.67 -1.83 -15.82
N SER A 58 19.56 -0.80 -14.99
CA SER A 58 20.70 0.01 -14.50
C SER A 58 21.16 -0.35 -13.09
N MET A 59 20.45 -1.23 -12.38
CA MET A 59 20.79 -1.62 -11.02
C MET A 59 21.63 -2.91 -11.03
N PRO A 60 22.64 -3.04 -10.15
CA PRO A 60 23.51 -4.22 -10.12
C PRO A 60 22.68 -5.48 -9.87
N GLN A 61 23.01 -6.59 -10.53
CA GLN A 61 22.23 -7.85 -10.57
C GLN A 61 21.97 -8.54 -9.20
N ARG A 62 22.35 -7.92 -8.07
CA ARG A 62 22.35 -8.48 -6.70
C ARG A 62 22.04 -7.46 -5.60
N TRP A 63 21.25 -6.42 -5.87
CA TRP A 63 20.82 -5.51 -4.79
C TRP A 63 19.66 -6.11 -4.01
N GLU A 64 19.68 -5.92 -2.69
CA GLU A 64 18.55 -6.10 -1.80
C GLU A 64 18.30 -4.76 -1.13
N LYS A 65 17.05 -4.29 -1.14
CA LYS A 65 16.65 -3.09 -0.39
C LYS A 65 15.49 -3.45 0.53
N PHE A 66 15.51 -2.86 1.71
CA PHE A 66 14.39 -2.90 2.64
C PHE A 66 13.64 -1.57 2.54
N ALA A 67 12.32 -1.64 2.65
CA ALA A 67 11.48 -0.47 2.81
C ALA A 67 10.55 -0.70 4.00
N ASN A 68 10.54 0.26 4.92
CA ASN A 68 9.61 0.28 6.03
C ASN A 68 8.35 1.02 5.60
N PHE A 69 7.23 0.32 5.64
CA PHE A 69 5.92 0.86 5.36
C PHE A 69 5.13 1.02 6.63
N LYS A 70 4.39 2.12 6.71
CA LYS A 70 3.44 2.41 7.76
C LYS A 70 2.08 2.62 7.11
N PHE A 71 1.18 1.68 7.31
CA PHE A 71 -0.20 1.74 6.83
C PHE A 71 -1.07 2.34 7.91
N ILE A 72 -1.90 3.30 7.52
CA ILE A 72 -2.85 3.93 8.45
C ILE A 72 -4.23 3.89 7.81
N LEU A 73 -5.09 3.02 8.33
CA LEU A 73 -6.51 3.06 8.03
C LEU A 73 -7.13 4.17 8.87
N ILE A 74 -7.44 5.30 8.23
CA ILE A 74 -8.05 6.45 8.88
C ILE A 74 -9.57 6.26 8.88
N ASN A 75 -10.14 6.17 10.08
CA ASN A 75 -11.56 6.28 10.29
C ASN A 75 -11.93 7.76 10.35
N GLN A 76 -12.66 8.24 9.34
CA GLN A 76 -13.02 9.66 9.23
C GLN A 76 -14.01 10.11 10.32
N LEU A 77 -14.84 9.19 10.82
CA LEU A 77 -15.85 9.49 11.84
C LEU A 77 -15.27 9.50 13.26
N ARG A 78 -14.31 8.62 13.52
CA ARG A 78 -13.70 8.43 14.85
C ARG A 78 -12.20 8.16 14.71
N HIS A 79 -11.39 9.21 14.72
CA HIS A 79 -9.92 9.11 14.61
C HIS A 79 -9.25 8.21 15.65
N ARG A 80 -9.87 8.03 16.84
CA ARG A 80 -9.38 7.09 17.87
C ARG A 80 -9.45 5.61 17.46
N ARG A 81 -10.18 5.30 16.38
CA ARG A 81 -10.28 3.96 15.80
C ARG A 81 -9.52 3.84 14.47
N ASN A 82 -8.54 4.72 14.24
CA ASN A 82 -7.59 4.49 13.16
C ASN A 82 -6.82 3.19 13.47
N ILE A 83 -6.59 2.37 12.46
CA ILE A 83 -5.73 1.19 12.57
C ILE A 83 -4.39 1.53 11.92
N MET A 84 -3.32 1.06 12.54
CA MET A 84 -1.96 1.34 12.10
C MET A 84 -1.16 0.05 12.12
N GLU A 85 -0.52 -0.27 11.02
CA GLU A 85 0.34 -1.44 10.86
C GLU A 85 1.67 -1.02 10.24
N GLU A 86 2.77 -1.56 10.74
CA GLU A 86 4.11 -1.32 10.24
C GLU A 86 4.70 -2.61 9.69
N VAL A 87 5.24 -2.56 8.48
CA VAL A 87 5.76 -3.73 7.77
C VAL A 87 7.07 -3.39 7.09
N GLU A 88 8.07 -4.24 7.29
CA GLU A 88 9.33 -4.20 6.55
C GLU A 88 9.22 -5.10 5.30
N ILE A 89 9.53 -4.54 4.13
CA ILE A 89 9.44 -5.24 2.85
C ILE A 89 10.83 -5.43 2.25
N PHE A 90 11.12 -6.67 1.86
CA PHE A 90 12.36 -7.10 1.23
C PHE A 90 12.18 -7.10 -0.28
N MET A 91 12.83 -6.18 -0.98
CA MET A 91 12.72 -6.03 -2.44
C MET A 91 13.87 -6.71 -3.17
N LYS A 92 13.55 -7.43 -4.24
CA LYS A 92 14.51 -8.12 -5.12
C LYS A 92 14.35 -7.67 -6.58
N PRO A 93 15.44 -7.64 -7.37
CA PRO A 93 15.47 -7.05 -8.72
C PRO A 93 14.56 -7.71 -9.76
N THR A 94 14.08 -8.93 -9.55
CA THR A 94 13.37 -9.72 -10.58
C THR A 94 11.90 -9.96 -10.29
N ASP A 95 11.41 -9.59 -9.10
CA ASP A 95 10.11 -10.07 -8.64
C ASP A 95 9.14 -8.91 -8.40
N LEU A 96 7.94 -9.00 -8.98
CA LEU A 96 6.80 -8.24 -8.50
C LEU A 96 6.59 -8.63 -7.03
N THR A 97 6.87 -7.71 -6.12
CA THR A 97 6.71 -7.96 -4.68
C THR A 97 5.37 -7.38 -4.24
N CYS A 98 4.47 -8.25 -3.79
CA CYS A 98 3.20 -7.87 -3.19
C CYS A 98 3.15 -8.33 -1.74
N VAL A 99 2.78 -7.42 -0.85
CA VAL A 99 2.66 -7.67 0.59
C VAL A 99 1.22 -7.46 1.00
N VAL A 100 0.66 -8.47 1.67
CA VAL A 100 -0.69 -8.41 2.21
C VAL A 100 -0.60 -8.04 3.69
N VAL A 101 -1.18 -6.91 4.03
CA VAL A 101 -1.30 -6.39 5.38
C VAL A 101 -2.72 -6.69 5.87
N PRO A 102 -2.89 -7.55 6.89
CA PRO A 102 -4.20 -7.73 7.51
C PRO A 102 -4.58 -6.44 8.22
N VAL A 103 -5.69 -5.84 7.83
CA VAL A 103 -6.22 -4.65 8.49
C VAL A 103 -7.58 -5.04 9.06
N PHE A 104 -7.62 -5.34 10.35
CA PHE A 104 -8.86 -5.69 11.04
C PHE A 104 -9.85 -4.51 10.94
N PRO A 105 -11.11 -4.72 10.56
CA PRO A 105 -12.00 -3.59 10.26
C PRO A 105 -12.39 -2.81 11.52
N PRO A 106 -12.46 -1.47 11.44
CA PRO A 106 -13.48 -0.74 12.19
C PRO A 106 -14.81 -0.96 11.46
N SER A 107 -15.84 -1.34 12.19
CA SER A 107 -17.18 -1.66 11.69
C SER A 107 -17.97 -0.47 11.10
N GLU A 108 -17.33 0.58 10.56
CA GLU A 108 -18.00 1.84 10.20
C GLU A 108 -17.51 2.47 8.87
N SER A 109 -18.42 3.24 8.27
CA SER A 109 -18.64 3.42 6.84
C SER A 109 -17.74 4.38 6.04
N ASN A 110 -16.66 4.93 6.59
CA ASN A 110 -15.81 5.89 5.86
C ASN A 110 -14.32 5.68 6.16
N ILE A 111 -13.58 5.19 5.15
CA ILE A 111 -12.18 4.75 5.26
C ILE A 111 -11.28 5.56 4.31
N VAL A 112 -10.13 6.00 4.82
CA VAL A 112 -9.00 6.54 4.02
C VAL A 112 -7.76 5.72 4.35
N LEU A 113 -6.92 5.43 3.35
CA LEU A 113 -5.67 4.68 3.48
C LEU A 113 -4.44 5.57 3.26
#